data_AF-A0A2W1NFS2-F1
#
_entry.id   AF-A0A2W1NFS2-F1
#
_cell.length_a   1.000
_cell.length_b   1.000
_cell.length_c   1.000
_cell.angle_alpha   90.00
_cell.angle_beta   90.00
_cell.angle_gamma   90.00
#
_symmetry.space_group_name_H-M   'P 1'
#
loop_
_entity.id
_entity.type
_entity.pdbx_description
1 polymer ?
#
loop_
_entity_poly.entity_id
_entity_poly.type
_entity_poly.pdbx_seq_one_letter_code
_entity_poly.pdbx_strand_id
1 'polypeptide(L)'
;MQSKLQIPPKTLNALKKHDFLAKTYQQLNKDLNGLLETKLMVNASPSHEPLTELIHQLAPIVIELTEKNKLAQFIYSIDLKESTFKSYLNATLSQNDFLAHIVIRAAQKVYLRTYFKSF
;
A
#
# COMPACT_ATOMS: atom_id res chain seq x y z
N MET A 1 10.69 7.14 -18.96
CA MET A 1 11.34 6.00 -18.28
C MET A 1 10.30 5.28 -17.44
N GLN A 2 9.96 4.04 -17.78
CA GLN A 2 9.06 3.22 -16.94
C GLN A 2 9.82 2.87 -15.66
N SER A 3 9.39 3.37 -14.50
CA SER A 3 9.92 2.89 -13.23
C SER A 3 9.42 1.46 -13.02
N LYS A 4 10.21 0.45 -13.43
CA LYS A 4 9.92 -0.93 -13.04
C LYS A 4 9.85 -0.98 -11.53
N LEU A 5 8.73 -1.47 -11.03
CA LEU A 5 8.48 -1.73 -9.62
C LEU A 5 9.55 -2.70 -9.09
N GLN A 6 10.61 -2.18 -8.47
CA GLN A 6 11.63 -2.99 -7.81
C GLN A 6 11.12 -3.37 -6.41
N ILE A 7 10.36 -4.46 -6.35
CA ILE A 7 9.92 -5.05 -5.08
C ILE A 7 11.06 -5.90 -4.55
N PRO A 8 11.54 -5.68 -3.31
CA PRO A 8 12.40 -6.66 -2.67
C PRO A 8 11.65 -8.01 -2.61
N PRO A 9 12.17 -9.10 -3.20
CA PRO A 9 11.46 -10.39 -3.25
C PRO A 9 11.08 -10.90 -1.86
N LYS A 10 11.87 -10.55 -0.84
CA LYS A 10 11.61 -10.84 0.57
C LYS A 10 10.32 -10.20 1.08
N THR A 11 9.99 -8.98 0.66
CA THR A 11 8.77 -8.26 1.08
C THR A 11 7.53 -8.91 0.46
N LEU A 12 7.58 -9.27 -0.82
CA LEU A 12 6.47 -9.92 -1.50
C LEU A 12 6.19 -11.30 -0.91
N ASN A 13 7.23 -12.08 -0.65
CA ASN A 13 7.08 -13.39 0.00
C ASN A 13 6.58 -13.28 1.45
N ALA A 14 6.92 -12.19 2.15
CA ALA A 14 6.43 -11.97 3.51
C ALA A 14 4.91 -11.72 3.56
N LEU A 15 4.31 -11.11 2.53
CA LEU A 15 2.85 -10.90 2.45
C LEU A 15 2.04 -12.21 2.46
N LYS A 16 2.66 -13.33 2.10
CA LYS A 16 2.02 -14.66 2.20
C LYS A 16 1.88 -15.16 3.64
N LYS A 17 2.57 -14.54 4.60
CA LYS A 17 2.49 -14.90 6.02
C LYS A 17 1.35 -14.11 6.67
N HIS A 18 0.40 -14.82 7.28
CA HIS A 18 -0.81 -14.22 7.88
C HIS A 18 -0.50 -13.05 8.82
N ASP A 19 0.44 -13.20 9.75
CA ASP A 19 0.80 -12.13 10.71
C ASP A 19 1.41 -10.90 10.03
N PHE A 20 2.21 -11.10 8.99
CA PHE A 20 2.83 -10.00 8.26
C PHE A 20 1.80 -9.27 7.40
N LEU A 21 0.89 -10.03 6.79
CA LEU A 21 -0.25 -9.48 6.07
C LEU A 21 -1.12 -8.63 7.00
N ALA A 22 -1.54 -9.17 8.15
CA ALA A 22 -2.33 -8.46 9.14
C ALA A 22 -1.66 -7.16 9.60
N LYS A 23 -0.33 -7.17 9.84
CA LYS A 23 0.43 -5.96 10.15
C LYS A 23 0.48 -4.96 8.99
N THR A 24 0.49 -5.44 7.75
CA THR A 24 0.44 -4.59 6.55
C THR A 24 -0.90 -3.89 6.43
N TYR A 25 -2.01 -4.60 6.66
CA TYR A 25 -3.35 -4.00 6.79
C TYR A 25 -3.40 -2.94 7.90
N GLN A 26 -2.88 -3.25 9.08
CA GLN A 26 -2.80 -2.31 10.19
C GLN A 26 -1.99 -1.06 9.83
N GLN A 27 -0.88 -1.23 9.12
CA GLN A 27 -0.04 -0.11 8.69
C GLN A 27 -0.77 0.78 7.68
N LEU A 28 -1.47 0.22 6.70
CA LEU A 28 -2.28 0.99 5.75
C LEU A 28 -3.43 1.72 6.45
N ASN A 29 -4.15 1.05 7.35
CA ASN A 29 -5.21 1.67 8.15
C ASN A 29 -4.68 2.79 9.05
N LYS A 30 -3.46 2.64 9.59
CA LYS A 30 -2.80 3.71 10.33
C LYS A 30 -2.49 4.91 9.43
N ASP A 31 -2.02 4.67 8.21
CA ASP A 31 -1.68 5.74 7.26
C ASP A 31 -2.96 6.41 6.66
N LEU A 32 -4.11 5.73 6.68
CA LEU A 32 -5.43 6.27 6.33
C LEU A 32 -6.12 7.03 7.47
N ASN A 33 -5.68 6.84 8.71
CA ASN A 33 -6.37 7.34 9.89
C ASN A 33 -6.48 8.88 9.86
N GLY A 34 -7.70 9.40 10.05
CA GLY A 34 -8.00 10.84 9.96
C GLY A 34 -8.25 11.35 8.54
N LEU A 35 -7.98 10.54 7.51
CA LEU A 35 -8.33 10.88 6.12
C LEU A 35 -9.71 10.33 5.75
N LEU A 36 -9.98 9.07 6.11
CA LEU A 36 -11.23 8.37 5.87
C LEU A 36 -11.65 7.53 7.09
N GLU A 37 -12.95 7.24 7.17
CA GLU A 37 -13.49 6.30 8.17
C GLU A 37 -13.41 4.85 7.67
N THR A 38 -13.41 4.65 6.35
CA THR A 38 -13.27 3.35 5.68
C THR A 38 -11.96 2.68 6.09
N LYS A 39 -12.05 1.41 6.52
CA LYS A 39 -10.89 0.59 6.91
C LYS A 39 -10.76 -0.61 5.98
N LEU A 40 -9.51 -0.94 5.66
CA LEU A 40 -9.15 -2.20 5.02
C LEU A 40 -9.35 -3.33 6.02
N MET A 41 -9.92 -4.45 5.57
CA MET A 41 -10.19 -5.62 6.40
C MET A 41 -9.40 -6.82 5.91
N VAL A 42 -8.78 -7.54 6.84
CA VAL A 42 -8.10 -8.79 6.50
C VAL A 42 -9.17 -9.82 6.12
N ASN A 43 -9.30 -10.10 4.83
CA ASN A 43 -10.14 -11.20 4.36
C ASN A 43 -9.36 -12.50 4.48
N ALA A 44 -9.79 -13.37 5.39
CA ALA A 44 -9.14 -14.66 5.67
C ALA A 44 -9.33 -15.72 4.58
N SER A 45 -9.76 -15.33 3.37
CA SER A 45 -10.03 -16.27 2.29
C SER A 45 -8.71 -16.85 1.77
N PRO A 46 -8.45 -18.17 1.93
CA PRO A 46 -7.18 -18.79 1.57
C PRO A 46 -6.91 -18.81 0.05
N SER A 47 -7.91 -18.45 -0.76
CA SER A 47 -7.90 -18.59 -2.22
C SER A 47 -7.38 -17.37 -2.97
N HIS A 48 -7.21 -16.22 -2.32
CA HIS A 48 -6.80 -14.97 -2.98
C HIS A 48 -5.33 -14.65 -2.71
N GLU A 49 -4.62 -14.25 -3.77
CA GLU A 49 -3.24 -13.78 -3.65
C GLU A 49 -3.23 -12.46 -2.83
N PRO A 50 -2.46 -12.37 -1.73
CA PRO A 50 -2.58 -11.27 -0.78
C PRO A 50 -2.35 -9.86 -1.34
N LEU A 51 -1.43 -9.70 -2.31
CA LEU A 51 -1.19 -8.41 -2.94
C LEU A 51 -2.40 -7.98 -3.78
N THR A 52 -2.96 -8.90 -4.57
CA THR A 52 -4.13 -8.68 -5.40
C THR A 52 -5.35 -8.26 -4.55
N GLU A 53 -5.56 -8.93 -3.42
CA GLU A 53 -6.63 -8.58 -2.48
C GLU A 53 -6.46 -7.16 -1.91
N LEU A 54 -5.25 -6.81 -1.46
CA LEU A 54 -4.96 -5.47 -0.96
C LEU A 54 -5.15 -4.39 -2.04
N ILE A 55 -4.74 -4.66 -3.27
CA ILE A 55 -4.97 -3.76 -4.42
C ILE A 55 -6.47 -3.59 -4.65
N HIS A 56 -7.24 -4.68 -4.64
CA HIS A 56 -8.68 -4.64 -4.84
C HIS A 56 -9.38 -3.79 -3.77
N GLN A 57 -9.04 -3.95 -2.50
CA GLN A 57 -9.62 -3.14 -1.41
C GLN A 57 -9.14 -1.68 -1.43
N LEU A 58 -7.91 -1.40 -1.85
CA LEU A 58 -7.39 -0.04 -1.93
C LEU A 58 -7.95 0.77 -3.11
N ALA A 59 -8.35 0.11 -4.20
CA ALA A 59 -8.88 0.79 -5.38
C ALA A 59 -10.04 1.76 -5.07
N PRO A 60 -11.14 1.34 -4.41
CA PRO A 60 -12.22 2.26 -4.06
C PRO A 60 -11.80 3.33 -3.05
N ILE A 61 -10.88 3.02 -2.14
CA ILE A 61 -10.35 3.99 -1.15
C ILE A 61 -9.57 5.11 -1.84
N VAL A 62 -8.73 4.79 -2.83
CA VAL A 62 -7.96 5.79 -3.57
C VAL A 62 -8.88 6.68 -4.42
N ILE A 63 -9.96 6.13 -4.97
CA ILE A 63 -10.98 6.91 -5.67
C ILE A 63 -11.63 7.91 -4.69
N GLU A 64 -12.09 7.44 -3.53
CA GLU A 64 -12.70 8.30 -2.51
C GLU A 64 -11.75 9.39 -2.00
N LEU A 65 -10.48 9.05 -1.78
CA LEU A 65 -9.44 10.03 -1.40
C LEU A 65 -9.23 11.09 -2.49
N THR A 66 -9.33 10.72 -3.76
CA THR A 66 -9.19 11.65 -4.89
C THR A 66 -10.37 12.61 -4.91
N GLU A 67 -11.59 12.10 -4.81
CA GLU A 67 -12.82 12.89 -4.77
C GLU A 67 -12.84 13.88 -3.59
N LYS A 68 -12.29 13.47 -2.44
CA LYS A 68 -12.19 14.31 -1.24
C LYS A 68 -10.95 15.20 -1.20
N ASN A 69 -10.13 15.25 -2.26
CA ASN A 69 -8.86 15.99 -2.31
C ASN A 69 -7.88 15.62 -1.17
N LYS A 70 -7.93 14.38 -0.68
CA LYS A 70 -7.07 13.85 0.40
C LYS A 70 -5.98 12.91 -0.09
N LEU A 71 -5.95 12.56 -1.39
CA LEU A 71 -4.98 11.62 -1.92
C LEU A 71 -3.52 12.06 -1.64
N ALA A 72 -3.18 13.33 -1.85
CA ALA A 72 -1.83 13.83 -1.56
C ALA A 72 -1.43 13.65 -0.09
N GLN A 73 -2.36 13.86 0.85
CA GLN A 73 -2.12 13.67 2.29
C GLN A 73 -1.90 12.19 2.63
N PHE A 74 -2.61 11.29 1.95
CA PHE A 74 -2.41 9.85 2.11
C PHE A 74 -1.04 9.40 1.59
N ILE A 75 -0.63 9.87 0.41
CA ILE A 75 0.67 9.58 -0.18
C ILE A 75 1.82 10.07 0.70
N TYR A 76 1.66 11.25 1.33
CA TYR A 76 2.60 11.74 2.34
C TYR A 76 2.67 10.82 3.57
N SER A 77 1.53 10.38 4.10
CA SER A 77 1.45 9.51 5.28
C SER A 77 2.10 8.13 5.07
N ILE A 78 1.96 7.59 3.85
CA ILE A 78 2.61 6.34 3.44
C ILE A 78 4.13 6.52 3.25
N ASP A 79 4.60 7.76 3.06
CA ASP A 79 5.97 8.07 2.64
C ASP A 79 6.29 7.40 1.29
N LEU A 80 5.40 7.57 0.31
CA LEU A 80 5.61 7.11 -1.06
C LEU A 80 6.43 8.15 -1.84
N LYS A 81 7.34 7.68 -2.70
CA LYS A 81 8.18 8.56 -3.53
C LYS A 81 7.33 9.48 -4.40
N GLU A 82 7.66 10.77 -4.38
CA GLU A 82 6.99 11.80 -5.17
C GLU A 82 6.98 11.48 -6.67
N SER A 83 8.06 10.90 -7.19
CA SER A 83 8.15 10.49 -8.60
C SER A 83 7.12 9.42 -8.98
N THR A 84 6.81 8.49 -8.07
CA THR A 84 5.76 7.48 -8.28
C THR A 84 4.38 8.15 -8.32
N PHE A 85 4.12 9.09 -7.41
CA PHE A 85 2.86 9.82 -7.39
C PHE A 85 2.67 10.70 -8.64
N LYS A 86 3.71 11.44 -9.04
CA LYS A 86 3.70 12.22 -10.30
C LYS A 86 3.48 11.32 -11.51
N SER A 87 4.08 10.14 -11.54
CA SER A 87 3.90 9.20 -12.66
C SER A 87 2.45 8.72 -12.76
N TYR A 88 1.79 8.47 -11.62
CA TYR A 88 0.35 8.16 -11.55
C TYR A 88 -0.51 9.33 -12.04
N LEU A 89 -0.26 10.56 -11.54
CA LEU A 89 -1.00 11.75 -11.97
C LEU A 89 -0.86 12.03 -13.46
N ASN A 90 0.32 11.78 -14.03
CA ASN A 90 0.58 11.93 -15.46
C ASN A 90 0.13 10.74 -16.31
N ALA A 91 -0.59 9.77 -15.73
CA ALA A 91 -1.05 8.53 -16.38
C ALA A 91 0.07 7.71 -17.05
N THR A 92 1.31 7.87 -16.58
CA THR A 92 2.47 7.08 -17.05
C THR A 92 2.71 5.82 -16.20
N LEU A 93 2.00 5.72 -15.07
CA LEU A 93 1.91 4.56 -14.19
C LEU A 93 0.44 4.12 -14.12
N SER A 94 0.17 2.83 -14.35
CA SER A 94 -1.20 2.32 -14.26
C SER A 94 -1.73 2.40 -12.83
N GLN A 95 -3.05 2.44 -12.66
CA GLN A 95 -3.67 2.44 -11.33
C GLN A 95 -3.25 1.20 -10.53
N ASN A 96 -3.25 0.01 -11.15
CA ASN A 96 -2.83 -1.21 -10.47
C ASN A 96 -1.38 -1.16 -10.00
N ASP A 97 -0.47 -0.62 -10.82
CA ASP A 97 0.94 -0.47 -10.40
C ASP A 97 1.09 0.55 -9.27
N PHE A 98 0.35 1.67 -9.35
CA PHE A 98 0.32 2.67 -8.28
C PHE A 98 -0.17 2.09 -6.95
N LEU A 99 -1.26 1.31 -6.99
CA LEU A 99 -1.79 0.61 -5.82
C LEU A 99 -0.79 -0.43 -5.29
N ALA A 100 -0.13 -1.18 -6.17
CA ALA A 100 0.92 -2.10 -5.77
C ALA A 100 2.06 -1.37 -5.04
N HIS A 101 2.51 -0.22 -5.56
CA HIS A 101 3.51 0.63 -4.92
C HIS A 101 3.11 1.04 -3.50
N ILE A 102 1.84 1.39 -3.28
CA ILE A 102 1.30 1.73 -1.95
C ILE A 102 1.41 0.52 -1.01
N VAL A 103 0.90 -0.65 -1.43
CA VAL A 103 0.93 -1.88 -0.63
C VAL A 103 2.36 -2.24 -0.24
N ILE A 104 3.27 -2.18 -1.20
CA ILE A 104 4.68 -2.54 -0.99
C ILE A 104 5.35 -1.58 -0.04
N ARG A 105 5.06 -0.28 -0.13
CA ARG A 105 5.62 0.71 0.79
C ARG A 105 5.17 0.44 2.23
N ALA A 106 3.89 0.14 2.43
CA ALA A 106 3.36 -0.25 3.74
C ALA A 106 4.02 -1.54 4.26
N ALA A 107 4.14 -2.57 3.40
CA ALA A 107 4.80 -3.82 3.74
C ALA A 107 6.29 -3.61 4.10
N GLN A 108 6.99 -2.72 3.41
CA GLN A 108 8.37 -2.34 3.76
C GLN A 108 8.46 -1.67 5.13
N LYS A 109 7.53 -0.77 5.48
CA LYS A 109 7.46 -0.17 6.83
C LYS A 109 7.29 -1.25 7.90
N VAL A 110 6.43 -2.23 7.66
CA VAL A 110 6.24 -3.39 8.56
C VAL A 110 7.50 -4.23 8.66
N TYR A 111 8.14 -4.54 7.54
CA TYR A 111 9.39 -5.30 7.50
C TYR A 111 10.47 -4.60 8.32
N LEU A 112 10.71 -3.32 8.07
CA LEU A 112 11.73 -2.54 8.79
C LEU A 112 11.47 -2.54 10.30
N ARG A 113 10.22 -2.30 10.74
CA ARG A 113 9.87 -2.34 12.17
C ARG A 113 9.96 -3.73 12.81
N THR A 114 9.76 -4.79 12.02
CA THR A 114 9.81 -6.16 12.52
C THR A 114 11.25 -6.62 12.71
N TYR A 115 12.15 -6.24 11.78
CA TYR A 115 13.51 -6.77 11.71
C TYR A 115 14.60 -5.82 12.20
N PHE A 116 14.34 -4.51 12.29
CA PHE A 116 15.33 -3.49 12.68
C PHE A 116 14.85 -2.67 13.89
N LYS A 117 14.21 -3.33 14.87
CA LYS A 117 13.55 -2.72 16.03
C LYS A 117 14.50 -2.06 17.05
N SER A 118 15.73 -1.73 16.66
CA SER A 118 16.78 -1.19 17.52
C SER A 118 17.44 0.01 16.86
N PHE A 119 16.89 1.20 17.07
CA PHE A 119 17.62 2.48 17.13
C PHE A 119 16.87 3.40 18.08
#